data_AF-A0A1V5X6Y6-F1
#
_entry.id   AF-A0A1V5X6Y6-F1
#
_cell.length_a   1.000
_cell.length_b   1.000
_cell.length_c   1.000
_cell.angle_alpha   90.00
_cell.angle_beta   90.00
_cell.angle_gamma   90.00
#
_symmetry.space_group_name_H-M   'P 1'
#
loop_
_entity.id
_entity.type
_entity.pdbx_description
1 polymer ?
#
loop_
_entity_poly.entity_id
_entity_poly.type
_entity_poly.pdbx_seq_one_letter_code
_entity_poly.pdbx_strand_id
1 'polypeptide(L)'
;MVARGRGSSTLPRVSPSRFAPLVLISLLAFGCRYATEKDCEHIIDRIVELELKEQGITNPDLIEQRKAETRRKKRDELITGCVGKRITDAAMTCIDNASSSKDITQRCLR
;
A
#
# COMPACT_ATOMS: atom_id res chain seq x y z
N MET A 1 -20.30 -63.02 4.36
CA MET A 1 -19.45 -63.43 5.50
C MET A 1 -18.32 -62.43 5.67
N VAL A 2 -17.83 -62.33 6.89
CA VAL A 2 -17.14 -61.21 7.54
C VAL A 2 -15.62 -61.18 7.30
N ALA A 3 -15.12 -59.98 6.99
CA ALA A 3 -13.91 -59.28 7.47
C ALA A 3 -12.45 -59.68 7.15
N ARG A 4 -11.64 -58.59 7.32
CA ARG A 4 -10.19 -58.43 7.56
C ARG A 4 -9.40 -58.03 6.30
N GLY A 5 -8.56 -56.99 6.26
CA GLY A 5 -7.90 -56.16 7.28
C GLY A 5 -6.42 -55.96 6.90
N ARG A 6 -5.81 -54.81 7.28
CA ARG A 6 -4.42 -54.31 7.06
C ARG A 6 -4.19 -53.63 5.70
N GLY A 7 -3.79 -52.36 5.63
CA GLY A 7 -2.64 -51.73 6.29
C GLY A 7 -1.46 -51.85 5.32
N SER A 8 -0.95 -50.78 4.72
CA SER A 8 0.15 -50.01 5.30
C SER A 8 0.63 -48.95 4.29
N SER A 9 1.21 -47.92 4.87
CA SER A 9 1.61 -46.63 4.36
C SER A 9 2.77 -46.67 3.35
N THR A 10 2.66 -45.91 2.26
CA THR A 10 3.81 -45.38 1.53
C THR A 10 3.48 -43.99 0.99
N LEU A 11 3.67 -42.99 1.84
CA LEU A 11 3.84 -41.59 1.41
C LEU A 11 5.24 -41.43 0.80
N PRO A 12 5.38 -40.84 -0.40
CA PRO A 12 6.69 -40.50 -0.92
C PRO A 12 7.31 -39.34 -0.12
N ARG A 13 8.54 -39.61 0.32
CA ARG A 13 9.45 -38.80 1.11
C ARG A 13 10.08 -37.72 0.23
N VAL A 14 9.74 -36.45 0.43
CA VAL A 14 10.48 -35.31 -0.15
C VAL A 14 11.07 -34.46 0.98
N SER A 15 12.37 -34.24 0.83
CA SER A 15 13.36 -33.78 1.81
C SER A 15 13.12 -32.37 2.36
N PRO A 16 13.47 -32.08 3.64
CA PRO A 16 13.38 -30.75 4.22
C PRO A 16 14.64 -29.94 3.86
N SER A 17 14.56 -29.11 2.82
CA SER A 17 15.58 -28.10 2.53
C SER A 17 15.46 -26.95 3.52
N ARG A 18 16.53 -26.73 4.28
CA ARG A 18 16.67 -25.74 5.35
C ARG A 18 17.00 -24.35 4.78
N PHE A 19 16.03 -23.54 4.39
CA PHE A 19 16.18 -22.07 4.35
C PHE A 19 14.81 -21.40 4.49
N ALA A 20 14.32 -21.33 5.73
CA ALA A 20 13.17 -20.52 6.08
C ALA A 20 13.65 -19.09 6.37
N PRO A 21 13.22 -18.05 5.64
CA PRO A 21 13.32 -16.70 6.16
C PRO A 21 12.17 -16.55 7.16
N LEU A 22 12.53 -16.44 8.44
CA LEU A 22 11.70 -15.90 9.49
C LEU A 22 11.27 -14.48 9.10
N VAL A 23 10.09 -14.33 8.52
CA VAL A 23 9.43 -13.04 8.34
C VAL A 23 8.83 -12.64 9.70
N LEU A 24 9.69 -12.14 10.58
CA LEU A 24 9.28 -11.35 11.73
C LEU A 24 9.07 -9.91 11.23
N ILE A 25 7.82 -9.53 10.94
CA ILE A 25 7.48 -8.13 10.69
C ILE A 25 6.56 -7.66 11.81
N SER A 26 7.21 -7.16 12.86
CA SER A 26 6.85 -6.01 13.69
C SER A 26 5.40 -5.51 13.58
N LEU A 27 4.50 -6.12 14.35
CA LEU A 27 3.33 -5.43 14.90
C LEU A 27 3.84 -4.51 16.03
N LEU A 28 3.56 -3.20 15.94
CA LEU A 28 3.33 -2.24 17.06
C LEU A 28 3.86 -0.83 16.74
N ALA A 29 3.04 -0.06 16.02
CA ALA A 29 2.92 1.39 16.19
C ALA A 29 1.59 1.85 15.58
N PHE A 30 0.46 1.56 16.23
CA PHE A 30 -0.81 2.23 15.91
C PHE A 30 -0.75 3.66 16.47
N GLY A 31 0.05 4.50 15.83
CA GLY A 31 0.01 5.95 16.01
C GLY A 31 -1.31 6.45 15.42
N CYS A 32 -2.29 6.72 16.27
CA CYS A 32 -3.46 7.52 15.90
C CYS A 32 -2.99 8.96 15.73
N ARG A 33 -2.49 9.30 14.54
CA ARG A 33 -2.24 10.68 14.14
C ARG A 33 -3.34 11.18 13.22
N TYR A 34 -3.40 12.49 13.11
CA TYR A 34 -4.28 13.18 12.17
C TYR A 34 -3.43 13.66 11.00
N ALA A 35 -4.01 13.66 9.81
CA ALA A 35 -3.35 14.11 8.61
C ALA A 35 -3.01 15.60 8.75
N THR A 36 -1.73 15.91 8.58
CA THR A 36 -1.23 17.27 8.45
C THR A 36 -1.34 17.74 7.01
N GLU A 37 -1.15 19.04 6.78
CA GLU A 37 -1.13 19.61 5.41
C GLU A 37 -0.09 18.91 4.53
N LYS A 38 1.10 18.62 5.08
CA LYS A 38 2.17 17.90 4.37
C LYS A 38 1.77 16.47 3.99
N ASP A 39 1.05 15.77 4.87
CA ASP A 39 0.56 14.42 4.56
C ASP A 39 -0.42 14.48 3.39
N CYS A 40 -1.35 15.43 3.42
CA CYS A 40 -2.34 15.61 2.36
C CYS A 40 -1.72 15.97 1.02
N GLU A 41 -0.72 16.86 1.02
CA GLU A 41 0.05 17.17 -0.19
C GLU A 41 0.76 15.94 -0.75
N HIS A 42 1.40 15.15 0.13
CA HIS A 42 2.14 13.95 -0.28
C HIS A 42 1.23 12.90 -0.92
N ILE A 43 0.05 12.67 -0.33
CA ILE A 43 -0.94 11.73 -0.86
C ILE A 43 -1.34 12.10 -2.28
N ILE A 44 -1.62 13.38 -2.51
CA ILE A 44 -2.07 13.87 -3.82
C ILE A 44 -0.97 13.79 -4.84
N ASP A 45 0.25 14.19 -4.48
CA ASP A 45 1.39 14.05 -5.37
C ASP A 45 1.58 12.61 -5.81
N ARG A 46 1.43 11.66 -4.87
CA ARG A 46 1.54 10.25 -5.19
C ARG A 46 0.40 9.77 -6.09
N ILE A 47 -0.83 10.23 -5.86
CA ILE A 47 -1.97 9.93 -6.74
C ILE A 47 -1.70 10.47 -8.15
N VAL A 48 -1.36 11.75 -8.29
CA VAL A 48 -1.07 12.40 -9.58
C VAL A 48 0.07 11.69 -10.31
N GLU A 49 1.14 11.35 -9.59
CA GLU A 49 2.26 10.61 -10.17
C GLU A 49 1.82 9.24 -10.72
N LEU A 50 1.02 8.49 -9.97
CA LEU A 50 0.51 7.20 -10.41
C LEU A 50 -0.47 7.34 -11.58
N GLU A 51 -1.37 8.33 -11.56
CA GLU A 51 -2.28 8.62 -12.68
C GLU A 51 -1.52 8.97 -13.96
N LEU A 52 -0.48 9.80 -13.87
CA LEU A 52 0.35 10.15 -15.02
C LEU A 52 1.12 8.93 -15.55
N LYS A 53 1.68 8.11 -14.65
CA LYS A 53 2.34 6.85 -15.02
C LYS A 53 1.36 5.87 -15.68
N GLU A 54 0.13 5.77 -15.19
CA GLU A 54 -0.95 4.97 -15.78
C GLU A 54 -1.32 5.46 -17.19
N GLN A 55 -1.21 6.77 -17.44
CA GLN A 55 -1.39 7.38 -18.76
C GLN A 55 -0.14 7.26 -19.67
N GLY A 56 0.93 6.60 -19.21
CA GLY A 56 2.19 6.46 -19.95
C GLY A 56 3.08 7.70 -19.91
N ILE A 57 2.76 8.71 -19.10
CA ILE A 57 3.56 9.91 -18.90
C ILE A 57 4.54 9.64 -17.75
N THR A 58 5.78 9.32 -18.12
CA THR A 58 6.87 9.01 -17.17
C THR A 58 7.96 10.08 -17.12
N ASN A 59 7.80 11.16 -17.88
CA ASN A 59 8.76 12.26 -17.89
C ASN A 59 8.73 12.99 -16.53
N PRO A 60 9.84 13.03 -15.77
CA PRO A 60 9.88 13.61 -14.44
C PRO A 60 9.54 15.11 -14.44
N ASP A 61 9.94 15.87 -15.46
CA ASP A 61 9.66 17.31 -15.53
C ASP A 61 8.16 17.60 -15.68
N LEU A 62 7.47 16.79 -16.49
CA LEU A 62 6.02 16.89 -16.66
C LEU A 62 5.28 16.47 -15.39
N ILE A 63 5.76 15.44 -14.69
CA ILE A 63 5.18 14.98 -13.44
C ILE A 63 5.29 16.08 -12.37
N GLU A 64 6.47 16.67 -12.18
CA GLU A 64 6.68 17.72 -11.18
C GLU A 64 5.88 18.99 -11.52
N GLN A 65 5.80 19.36 -12.80
CA GLN A 65 4.92 20.45 -13.24
C GLN A 65 3.45 20.17 -12.89
N ARG A 66 2.96 18.96 -13.17
CA ARG A 66 1.58 18.56 -12.86
C ARG A 66 1.29 18.48 -11.38
N LYS A 67 2.23 17.99 -10.57
CA LYS A 67 2.14 18.02 -9.10
C LYS A 67 2.03 19.46 -8.60
N ALA A 68 2.92 20.34 -9.05
CA ALA A 68 2.89 21.75 -8.65
C ALA A 68 1.59 22.46 -9.08
N GLU A 69 1.10 22.19 -10.28
CA GLU A 69 -0.18 22.72 -10.78
C GLU A 69 -1.35 22.22 -9.94
N THR A 70 -1.38 20.91 -9.65
CA THR A 70 -2.45 20.27 -8.86
C THR A 70 -2.44 20.78 -7.42
N ARG A 71 -1.27 20.87 -6.79
CA ARG A 71 -1.10 21.45 -5.46
C ARG A 71 -1.68 22.85 -5.40
N ARG A 72 -1.35 23.72 -6.36
CA ARG A 72 -1.87 25.11 -6.39
C ARG A 72 -3.38 25.18 -6.59
N LYS A 73 -3.94 24.35 -7.46
CA LYS A 73 -5.38 24.35 -7.79
C LYS A 73 -6.24 23.71 -6.71
N LYS A 74 -5.75 22.65 -6.08
CA LYS A 74 -6.52 21.86 -5.11
C LYS A 74 -6.17 22.17 -3.66
N ARG A 75 -5.15 23.00 -3.35
CA ARG A 75 -4.69 23.26 -1.98
C ARG A 75 -5.83 23.47 -0.99
N ASP A 76 -6.77 24.34 -1.31
CA ASP A 76 -7.87 24.69 -0.40
C ASP A 76 -8.85 23.52 -0.20
N GLU A 77 -9.10 22.73 -1.25
CA GLU A 77 -9.88 21.48 -1.21
C GLU A 77 -9.16 20.40 -0.37
N LEU A 78 -7.83 20.31 -0.49
CA LEU A 78 -7.00 19.37 0.27
C LEU A 78 -6.96 19.71 1.76
N ILE A 79 -6.76 20.98 2.09
CA ILE A 79 -6.75 21.45 3.48
C ILE A 79 -8.11 21.15 4.12
N THR A 80 -9.21 21.42 3.41
CA THR A 80 -10.56 21.27 3.99
C THR A 80 -10.99 19.80 4.08
N GLY A 81 -10.62 18.97 3.11
CA GLY A 81 -11.10 17.58 2.99
C GLY A 81 -10.21 16.53 3.66
N CYS A 82 -8.91 16.78 3.75
CA CYS A 82 -7.93 15.81 4.22
C CYS A 82 -7.33 16.16 5.58
N VAL A 83 -7.01 17.43 5.85
CA VAL A 83 -6.38 17.81 7.13
C VAL A 83 -7.33 17.52 8.29
N GLY A 84 -6.80 16.90 9.35
CA GLY A 84 -7.62 16.50 10.50
C GLY A 84 -8.41 15.18 10.28
N LYS A 85 -8.29 14.52 9.13
CA LYS A 85 -8.73 13.13 8.97
C LYS A 85 -7.77 12.19 9.67
N ARG A 86 -8.27 11.04 10.12
CA ARG A 86 -7.40 10.00 10.69
C ARG A 86 -6.56 9.41 9.59
N ILE A 87 -5.24 9.42 9.78
CA ILE A 87 -4.30 8.71 8.93
C ILE A 87 -3.25 8.06 9.82
N THR A 88 -2.93 6.81 9.55
CA THR A 88 -1.90 6.09 10.31
C THR A 88 -0.60 6.06 9.52
N ASP A 89 0.50 5.82 10.21
CA ASP A 89 1.83 5.69 9.60
C ASP A 89 1.87 4.51 8.63
N ALA A 90 1.13 3.47 8.98
CA ALA A 90 0.90 2.31 8.12
C ALA A 90 0.14 2.70 6.84
N ALA A 91 -0.86 3.59 6.92
CA ALA A 91 -1.55 4.11 5.74
C ALA A 91 -0.59 4.94 4.85
N MET A 92 0.23 5.82 5.44
CA MET A 92 1.24 6.57 4.67
C MET A 92 2.25 5.63 3.99
N THR A 93 2.72 4.61 4.70
CA THR A 93 3.60 3.58 4.13
C THR A 93 2.91 2.79 3.01
N CYS A 94 1.60 2.51 3.13
CA CYS A 94 0.82 1.88 2.07
C CYS A 94 0.77 2.76 0.82
N ILE A 95 0.59 4.08 0.98
CA ILE A 95 0.54 5.06 -0.11
C ILE A 95 1.88 5.11 -0.85
N ASP A 96 2.99 5.11 -0.13
CA ASP A 96 4.34 5.11 -0.72
C ASP A 96 4.63 3.85 -1.56
N ASN A 97 4.00 2.73 -1.22
CA ASN A 97 4.16 1.46 -1.91
C ASN A 97 3.01 1.15 -2.89
N ALA A 98 2.02 2.02 -3.01
CA ALA A 98 0.89 1.80 -3.89
C ALA A 98 1.33 1.78 -5.36
N SER A 99 0.75 0.83 -6.11
CA SER A 99 1.06 0.58 -7.52
C SER A 99 0.13 1.33 -8.48
N SER A 100 -1.02 1.82 -7.98
CA SER A 100 -2.01 2.57 -8.75
C SER A 100 -2.69 3.64 -7.91
N SER A 101 -3.19 4.68 -8.58
CA SER A 101 -3.98 5.76 -7.96
C SER A 101 -5.22 5.21 -7.23
N LYS A 102 -5.85 4.19 -7.82
CA LYS A 102 -6.99 3.47 -7.26
C LYS A 102 -6.64 2.69 -5.99
N ASP A 103 -5.45 2.10 -5.91
CA ASP A 103 -5.02 1.35 -4.72
C ASP A 103 -4.90 2.24 -3.49
N ILE A 104 -4.46 3.48 -3.66
CA ILE A 104 -4.37 4.45 -2.55
C ILE A 104 -5.75 4.65 -1.91
N THR A 105 -6.76 4.93 -2.72
CA THR A 105 -8.11 5.24 -2.23
C THR A 105 -8.85 4.01 -1.73
N GLN A 106 -8.63 2.83 -2.34
CA GLN A 106 -9.38 1.61 -1.99
C GLN A 106 -8.73 0.77 -0.89
N ARG A 107 -7.39 0.78 -0.80
CA ARG A 107 -6.65 -0.08 0.14
C ARG A 107 -6.00 0.72 1.28
N CYS A 108 -5.46 1.91 1.00
CA CYS A 108 -4.68 2.64 2.00
C CYS A 108 -5.51 3.64 2.83
N LEU A 109 -6.50 4.30 2.23
CA LEU A 109 -7.29 5.38 2.86
C LEU A 109 -8.72 4.98 3.26
N ARG A 110 -8.94 3.69 3.50
CA ARG A 110 -10.25 3.13 3.86
C ARG A 110 -10.65 3.42 5.31
#